data_AF-A0A7Y9GH35-F1
#
_entry.id   AF-A0A7Y9GH35-F1
#
_cell.length_a   1.000
_cell.length_b   1.000
_cell.length_c   1.000
_cell.angle_alpha   90.00
_cell.angle_beta   90.00
_cell.angle_gamma   90.00
#
_symmetry.space_group_name_H-M   'P 1'
#
loop_
_entity.id
_entity.type
_entity.pdbx_description
1 polymer ?
#
loop_
_entity_poly.entity_id
_entity_poly.type
_entity_poly.pdbx_seq_one_letter_code
_entity_poly.pdbx_strand_id
1 'polypeptide(L)'
;MPMAFSPELLPAAVQAISSAPSRQHPVVMITCAPDGRPLVCVPDWGELHVLDDRHLRVAVWPSGPTAADLDRGTPVLLIVTALSDVYLVQATARRLENAAMVWAHYELTITSARLADRGTAPRLPSARDAEATTEYLTQRPPGRDAVFGRKTTANRTRHRHPAQRSPWARPPEPDGKADHRHTERAHP
;
A
#
# COMPACT_ATOMS: atom_id res chain seq x y z
N MET A 1 -5.80 29.86 -6.51
CA MET A 1 -6.41 29.77 -5.16
C MET A 1 -5.67 28.72 -4.38
N PRO A 2 -5.22 28.99 -3.15
CA PRO A 2 -4.64 27.95 -2.30
C PRO A 2 -5.79 27.03 -1.85
N MET A 3 -5.79 25.77 -2.30
CA MET A 3 -6.68 24.76 -1.75
C MET A 3 -6.20 24.46 -0.33
N ALA A 4 -6.92 24.97 0.65
CA ALA A 4 -6.68 24.63 2.05
C ALA A 4 -6.83 23.11 2.23
N PHE A 5 -5.87 22.50 2.90
CA PHE A 5 -5.97 21.12 3.34
C PHE A 5 -7.26 20.95 4.12
N SER A 6 -8.12 20.00 3.73
CA SER A 6 -9.18 19.55 4.62
C SER A 6 -8.50 18.82 5.78
N PRO A 7 -8.63 19.31 7.03
CA PRO A 7 -7.84 18.82 8.16
C PRO A 7 -8.12 17.36 8.50
N GLU A 8 -9.24 16.80 8.04
CA GLU A 8 -9.65 15.42 8.30
C GLU A 8 -9.25 14.45 7.17
N LEU A 9 -9.12 14.94 5.93
CA LEU A 9 -8.88 14.07 4.77
C LEU A 9 -7.42 13.61 4.67
N LEU A 10 -6.47 14.47 5.05
CA LEU A 10 -5.05 14.12 4.99
C LEU A 10 -4.72 12.98 5.97
N PRO A 11 -5.08 13.05 7.27
CA PRO A 11 -4.87 11.92 8.18
C PRO A 11 -5.54 10.63 7.71
N ALA A 12 -6.76 10.70 7.17
CA ALA A 12 -7.46 9.52 6.66
C ALA A 12 -6.75 8.89 5.45
N ALA A 13 -6.28 9.71 4.50
CA ALA A 13 -5.53 9.24 3.34
C ALA A 13 -4.17 8.64 3.73
N VAL A 14 -3.44 9.28 4.64
CA VAL A 14 -2.16 8.76 5.16
C VAL A 14 -2.37 7.45 5.92
N GLN A 15 -3.42 7.36 6.73
CA GLN A 15 -3.80 6.13 7.41
C GLN A 15 -4.17 5.03 6.41
N ALA A 16 -4.83 5.35 5.31
CA ALA A 16 -5.12 4.38 4.26
C ALA A 16 -3.84 3.86 3.58
N ILE A 17 -2.82 4.71 3.37
CA ILE A 17 -1.51 4.29 2.87
C ILE A 17 -0.81 3.37 3.88
N SER A 18 -0.80 3.73 5.17
CA SER A 18 -0.09 2.96 6.21
C SER A 18 -0.76 1.63 6.52
N SER A 19 -2.09 1.57 6.47
CA SER A 19 -2.89 0.41 6.84
C SER A 19 -3.23 -0.50 5.66
N ALA A 20 -2.93 -0.10 4.42
CA ALA A 20 -3.13 -0.94 3.25
C ALA A 20 -2.36 -2.25 3.44
N PRO A 21 -3.06 -3.40 3.58
CA PRO A 21 -2.39 -4.67 3.52
C PRO A 21 -1.99 -4.87 2.06
N SER A 22 -0.81 -4.34 1.70
CA SER A 22 0.20 -4.65 0.67
C SER A 22 -0.21 -5.25 -0.67
N ARG A 23 -1.28 -6.05 -0.71
CA ARG A 23 -1.75 -6.84 -1.85
C ARG A 23 -3.25 -6.69 -2.13
N GLN A 24 -4.02 -6.09 -1.23
CA GLN A 24 -5.47 -5.92 -1.41
C GLN A 24 -5.83 -4.52 -1.93
N HIS A 25 -5.01 -3.52 -1.61
CA HIS A 25 -5.27 -2.12 -1.93
C HIS A 25 -3.97 -1.43 -2.40
N PRO A 26 -3.56 -1.62 -3.66
CA PRO A 26 -2.34 -0.99 -4.17
C PRO A 26 -2.50 0.54 -4.22
N VAL A 27 -1.44 1.26 -3.82
CA VAL A 27 -1.33 2.69 -4.10
C VAL A 27 -0.84 2.86 -5.53
N VAL A 28 -1.60 3.58 -6.35
CA VAL A 28 -1.19 3.88 -7.73
C VAL A 28 -0.54 5.25 -7.74
N MET A 29 0.70 5.31 -8.19
CA MET A 29 1.44 6.55 -8.38
C MET A 29 1.42 6.96 -9.85
N ILE A 30 1.08 8.22 -10.10
CA ILE A 30 1.05 8.82 -11.43
C ILE A 30 2.04 9.99 -11.47
N THR A 31 2.97 9.92 -12.41
CA THR A 31 3.87 11.01 -12.80
C THR A 31 3.52 11.48 -14.22
N CYS A 32 4.05 12.62 -14.64
CA CYS A 32 3.88 13.10 -16.01
C CYS A 32 5.23 13.16 -16.72
N ALA A 33 5.28 12.52 -17.90
CA ALA A 33 6.38 12.67 -18.84
C ALA A 33 6.47 14.14 -19.34
N PRO A 34 7.61 14.55 -19.93
CA PRO A 34 7.78 15.93 -20.42
C PRO A 34 6.75 16.36 -21.47
N ASP A 35 6.19 15.40 -22.22
CA ASP A 35 5.13 15.63 -23.21
C ASP A 35 3.72 15.67 -22.58
N GLY A 36 3.62 15.59 -21.25
CA GLY A 36 2.37 15.62 -20.49
C GLY A 36 1.66 14.27 -20.39
N ARG A 37 2.21 13.18 -20.96
CA ARG A 37 1.59 11.86 -20.84
C ARG A 37 1.68 11.34 -19.40
N PRO A 38 0.58 10.81 -18.82
CA PRO A 38 0.63 10.20 -17.51
C PRO A 38 1.37 8.85 -17.59
N LEU A 39 2.28 8.64 -16.66
CA LEU A 39 2.98 7.39 -16.44
C LEU A 39 2.56 6.80 -15.10
N VAL A 40 2.20 5.52 -15.12
CA VAL A 40 1.71 4.79 -13.96
C VAL A 40 2.84 3.95 -13.37
N CYS A 41 3.01 4.05 -12.07
CA CYS A 41 3.86 3.20 -11.25
C CYS A 41 3.03 2.68 -10.08
N VAL A 42 3.18 1.40 -9.74
CA VAL A 42 2.56 0.82 -8.53
C VAL A 42 3.72 0.39 -7.63
N PRO A 43 4.12 1.21 -6.65
CA PRO A 43 5.17 0.83 -5.71
C PRO A 43 4.76 -0.43 -4.95
N ASP A 44 5.70 -1.34 -4.72
CA ASP A 44 5.44 -2.48 -3.83
C ASP A 44 5.34 -2.00 -2.36
N TRP A 45 4.77 -2.83 -1.49
CA TRP A 45 4.60 -2.52 -0.06
C TRP A 45 5.91 -2.28 0.69
N GLY A 46 7.01 -2.85 0.19
CA GLY A 46 8.35 -2.56 0.71
C GLY A 46 8.95 -1.26 0.18
N GLU A 47 8.36 -0.68 -0.86
CA GLU A 47 8.90 0.46 -1.60
C GLU A 47 8.23 1.76 -1.20
N LEU A 48 6.99 1.78 -0.71
CA LEU A 48 6.28 2.98 -0.23
C LEU A 48 6.02 2.94 1.28
N HIS A 49 6.54 3.93 2.00
CA HIS A 49 6.42 4.05 3.46
C HIS A 49 5.89 5.42 3.87
N VAL A 50 5.06 5.45 4.90
CA VAL A 50 4.66 6.69 5.59
C VAL A 50 5.74 7.03 6.62
N LEU A 51 6.28 8.24 6.58
CA LEU A 51 7.23 8.75 7.59
C LEU A 51 6.49 9.55 8.67
N ASP A 52 5.56 10.40 8.24
CA ASP A 52 4.68 11.21 9.09
C ASP A 52 3.42 11.64 8.30
N ASP A 53 2.64 12.58 8.84
CA ASP A 53 1.38 13.06 8.27
C ASP A 53 1.51 13.74 6.89
N ARG A 54 2.72 14.11 6.47
CA ARG A 54 2.98 14.81 5.20
C ARG A 54 4.11 14.23 4.38
N HIS A 55 4.93 13.37 4.95
CA HIS A 55 6.11 12.84 4.29
C HIS A 55 5.96 11.34 4.07
N LEU A 56 6.13 10.95 2.81
CA LEU A 56 6.21 9.56 2.39
C LEU A 56 7.62 9.29 1.86
N ARG A 57 8.03 8.04 1.85
CA ARG A 57 9.25 7.60 1.19
C ARG A 57 8.92 6.56 0.14
N VAL A 58 9.42 6.75 -1.07
CA VAL A 58 9.28 5.78 -2.16
C VAL A 58 10.64 5.34 -2.69
N ALA A 59 10.80 4.06 -2.97
CA ALA A 59 11.93 3.50 -3.70
C ALA A 59 11.48 3.09 -5.10
N VAL A 60 12.23 3.47 -6.14
CA VAL A 60 11.96 3.08 -7.53
C VAL A 60 13.24 2.63 -8.22
N TRP A 61 13.08 1.88 -9.31
CA TRP A 61 14.22 1.46 -10.12
C TRP A 61 14.92 2.70 -10.73
N PRO A 62 16.24 2.91 -10.51
CA PRO A 62 16.92 4.15 -10.89
C PRO A 62 16.88 4.47 -12.39
N SER A 63 16.91 3.44 -13.24
CA SER A 63 16.87 3.60 -14.70
C SER A 63 15.45 3.56 -15.28
N GLY A 64 14.42 3.54 -14.42
CA GLY A 64 13.03 3.52 -14.83
C GLY A 64 12.51 4.92 -15.20
N PRO A 65 11.46 5.02 -16.01
CA PRO A 65 10.90 6.31 -16.43
C PRO A 65 10.35 7.12 -15.24
N THR A 66 9.80 6.45 -14.23
CA THR A 66 9.34 7.09 -12.99
C THR A 66 10.47 7.84 -12.26
N ALA A 67 11.67 7.25 -12.16
CA ALA A 67 12.80 7.93 -11.52
C ALA A 67 13.19 9.22 -12.27
N ALA A 68 13.21 9.15 -13.61
CA ALA A 68 13.49 10.32 -14.44
C ALA A 68 12.44 11.43 -14.28
N ASP A 69 11.16 11.09 -14.05
CA ASP A 69 10.11 12.07 -13.77
C ASP A 69 10.26 12.70 -12.38
N LEU A 70 10.49 11.88 -11.36
CA LEU A 70 10.69 12.34 -9.99
C LEU A 70 11.93 13.25 -9.87
N ASP A 71 13.01 12.95 -10.59
CA ASP A 71 14.22 13.78 -10.65
C ASP A 71 13.97 15.17 -11.24
N ARG A 72 12.99 15.33 -12.12
CA ARG A 72 12.58 16.64 -12.66
C ARG A 72 11.72 17.45 -11.68
N GLY A 73 11.33 16.87 -10.55
CA GLY A 73 10.46 17.51 -9.57
C GLY A 73 9.01 17.67 -10.04
N THR A 74 8.57 16.84 -11.00
CA THR A 74 7.17 16.89 -11.45
C THR A 74 6.22 16.54 -10.31
N PRO A 75 5.04 17.17 -10.20
CA PRO A 75 4.02 16.76 -9.26
C PRO A 75 3.65 15.28 -9.41
N VAL A 76 3.45 14.62 -8.28
CA VAL A 76 3.07 13.22 -8.17
C VAL A 76 1.63 13.15 -7.70
N LEU A 77 0.81 12.36 -8.38
CA LEU A 77 -0.53 12.01 -7.90
C LEU A 77 -0.52 10.57 -7.40
N LEU A 78 -0.93 10.37 -6.14
CA LEU A 78 -1.19 9.07 -5.55
C LEU A 78 -2.70 8.84 -5.52
N ILE A 79 -3.14 7.71 -6.05
CA ILE A 79 -4.49 7.18 -5.88
C ILE A 79 -4.42 6.13 -4.77
N VAL A 80 -5.08 6.43 -3.67
CA VAL A 80 -5.07 5.60 -2.47
C VAL A 80 -6.46 5.02 -2.28
N THR A 81 -6.57 3.70 -2.41
CA THR A 81 -7.83 2.99 -2.16
C THR A 81 -7.87 2.51 -0.71
N ALA A 82 -8.85 2.98 0.06
CA ALA A 82 -9.25 2.38 1.33
C ALA A 82 -10.43 1.42 1.10
N LEU A 83 -10.90 0.77 2.17
CA LEU A 83 -12.04 -0.17 2.11
C LEU A 83 -13.31 0.47 1.51
N SER A 84 -13.58 1.73 1.83
CA SER A 84 -14.81 2.42 1.45
C SER A 84 -14.59 3.80 0.81
N ASP A 85 -13.34 4.21 0.63
CA ASP A 85 -13.00 5.56 0.15
C ASP A 85 -11.84 5.49 -0.84
N VAL A 86 -11.82 6.40 -1.81
CA VAL A 86 -10.69 6.60 -2.72
C VAL A 86 -10.19 8.02 -2.55
N TYR A 87 -8.91 8.17 -2.23
CA TYR A 87 -8.26 9.46 -2.06
C TYR A 87 -7.33 9.77 -3.24
N LEU A 88 -7.29 11.03 -3.63
CA LEU A 88 -6.30 11.60 -4.53
C LEU A 88 -5.37 12.49 -3.70
N VAL A 89 -4.11 12.09 -3.63
CA VAL A 89 -3.08 12.78 -2.84
C VAL A 89 -2.04 13.34 -3.81
N GLN A 90 -1.86 14.66 -3.81
CA GLN A 90 -0.82 15.33 -4.57
C GLN A 90 0.43 15.45 -3.71
N ALA A 91 1.61 15.23 -4.29
CA ALA A 91 2.88 15.38 -3.61
C ALA A 91 3.95 15.93 -4.55
N THR A 92 5.04 16.44 -3.98
CA THR A 92 6.27 16.77 -4.71
C THR A 92 7.40 15.84 -4.27
N ALA A 93 8.25 15.45 -5.20
CA ALA A 93 9.34 14.52 -4.95
C ALA A 93 10.67 15.25 -4.73
N ARG A 94 11.48 14.72 -3.81
CA ARG A 94 12.87 15.11 -3.60
C ARG A 94 13.72 13.86 -3.52
N ARG A 95 14.77 13.79 -4.34
CA ARG A 95 15.72 12.66 -4.34
C ARG A 95 16.52 12.64 -3.05
N LEU A 96 16.77 11.43 -2.53
CA LEU A 96 17.63 11.18 -1.38
C LEU A 96 18.96 10.60 -1.87
N GLU A 97 20.02 11.40 -1.84
CA GLU A 97 21.32 11.08 -2.47
C GLU A 97 22.11 9.97 -1.76
N ASN A 98 21.79 9.66 -0.49
CA ASN A 98 22.53 8.72 0.34
C ASN A 98 21.73 7.47 0.75
N ALA A 99 20.69 7.10 0.00
CA ALA A 99 19.91 5.90 0.26
C ALA A 99 20.52 4.67 -0.45
N ALA A 100 20.26 3.46 0.07
CA ALA A 100 20.94 2.22 -0.33
C ALA A 100 21.07 2.02 -1.86
N MET A 101 22.28 1.62 -2.29
CA MET A 101 22.82 1.81 -3.66
C MET A 101 22.07 1.14 -4.83
N VAL A 102 21.11 0.24 -4.62
CA VAL A 102 20.43 -0.44 -5.74
C VAL A 102 19.18 0.31 -6.21
N TRP A 103 18.51 1.04 -5.31
CA TRP A 103 17.24 1.71 -5.59
C TRP A 103 17.36 3.23 -5.43
N ALA A 104 16.70 3.98 -6.32
CA ALA A 104 16.61 5.42 -6.16
C ALA A 104 15.50 5.72 -5.15
N HIS A 105 15.83 6.44 -4.08
CA HIS A 105 14.87 6.78 -3.04
C HIS A 105 14.47 8.24 -3.14
N TYR A 106 13.19 8.49 -2.91
CA TYR A 106 12.59 9.81 -2.92
C TYR A 106 11.78 10.01 -1.67
N GLU A 107 11.84 11.22 -1.14
CA GLU A 107 10.88 11.73 -0.18
C GLU A 107 9.76 12.44 -0.95
N LEU A 108 8.52 12.06 -0.70
CA LEU A 108 7.35 12.71 -1.26
C LEU A 108 6.74 13.60 -0.18
N THR A 109 6.66 14.89 -0.45
CA THR A 109 5.99 15.86 0.43
C THR A 109 4.56 16.07 -0.07
N ILE A 110 3.57 15.67 0.73
CA ILE A 110 2.16 15.82 0.40
C ILE A 110 1.78 17.30 0.37
N THR A 111 1.26 17.76 -0.78
CA THR A 111 0.83 19.14 -1.01
C THR A 111 -0.68 19.31 -0.93
N SER A 112 -1.46 18.26 -1.18
CA SER A 112 -2.91 18.24 -0.93
C SER A 112 -3.46 16.82 -0.91
N ALA A 113 -4.62 16.64 -0.29
CA ALA A 113 -5.39 15.40 -0.32
C ALA A 113 -6.87 15.73 -0.51
N ARG A 114 -7.57 14.93 -1.33
CA ARG A 114 -9.02 15.03 -1.52
C ARG A 114 -9.66 13.66 -1.67
N LEU A 115 -10.92 13.54 -1.29
CA LEU A 115 -11.76 12.38 -1.59
C LEU A 115 -12.15 12.43 -3.07
N ALA A 116 -11.83 11.37 -3.82
CA ALA A 116 -12.26 11.18 -5.20
C ALA A 116 -13.61 10.48 -5.26
N ASP A 117 -13.78 9.45 -4.44
CA ASP A 117 -14.98 8.63 -4.43
C ASP A 117 -15.20 7.98 -3.06
N ARG A 118 -16.45 7.66 -2.75
CA ARG A 118 -16.82 6.77 -1.65
C ARG A 118 -17.14 5.42 -2.28
N GLY A 119 -16.23 4.46 -2.11
CA GLY A 119 -16.40 3.10 -2.60
C GLY A 119 -17.76 2.51 -2.21
N THR A 120 -18.22 1.53 -2.98
CA THR A 120 -19.55 0.92 -2.82
C THR A 120 -19.64 -0.10 -1.68
N ALA A 121 -18.59 -0.24 -0.87
CA ALA A 121 -18.59 -1.14 0.26
C ALA A 121 -19.72 -0.76 1.25
N PRO A 122 -20.59 -1.72 1.64
CA PRO A 122 -21.64 -1.46 2.60
C PRO A 122 -21.04 -0.86 3.87
N ARG A 123 -21.55 0.30 4.29
CA ARG A 123 -21.16 0.87 5.58
C ARG A 123 -21.51 -0.15 6.66
N LEU A 124 -20.55 -0.48 7.52
CA LEU A 124 -20.90 -1.06 8.81
C LEU A 124 -21.75 -0.01 9.54
N PRO A 125 -22.97 -0.35 9.97
CA PRO A 125 -23.83 0.60 10.65
C PRO A 125 -23.07 1.13 11.88
N SER A 126 -22.95 2.44 11.96
CA SER A 126 -22.36 3.07 13.13
C SER A 126 -23.31 2.91 14.31
N ALA A 127 -22.80 2.97 15.55
CA ALA A 127 -23.66 2.93 16.74
C ALA A 127 -24.71 4.07 16.77
N ARG A 128 -24.50 5.15 15.99
CA ARG A 128 -25.48 6.22 15.78
C ARG A 128 -26.63 5.82 14.84
N ASP A 129 -26.41 4.90 13.91
CA ASP A 129 -27.44 4.41 12.99
C ASP A 129 -28.36 3.38 13.67
N ALA A 130 -27.89 2.75 14.76
CA ALA A 130 -28.67 1.79 15.54
C ALA A 130 -29.88 2.43 16.25
N GLU A 131 -29.86 3.74 16.54
CA GLU A 131 -31.00 4.46 17.12
C GLU A 131 -32.10 4.77 16.09
N ALA A 132 -31.74 4.92 14.81
CA ALA A 132 -32.69 5.28 13.75
C ALA A 132 -33.47 4.08 13.17
N THR A 133 -33.08 2.84 13.49
CA THR A 133 -33.57 1.64 12.78
C THR A 133 -34.73 0.92 13.50
N THR A 134 -35.25 1.45 14.60
CA THR A 134 -36.19 0.71 15.47
C THR A 134 -37.66 0.71 15.00
N GLU A 135 -38.06 1.47 13.98
CA GLU A 135 -39.49 1.62 13.65
C GLU A 135 -40.04 0.84 12.43
N TYR A 136 -39.23 0.04 11.72
CA TYR A 136 -39.71 -0.63 10.48
C TYR A 136 -39.82 -2.17 10.50
N LEU A 137 -39.55 -2.85 11.63
CA LEU A 137 -39.52 -4.32 11.67
C LEU A 137 -40.82 -5.01 12.16
N THR A 138 -41.93 -4.30 12.33
CA THR A 138 -43.20 -4.90 12.81
C THR A 138 -44.15 -5.41 11.72
N GLN A 139 -43.79 -5.40 10.44
CA GLN A 139 -44.63 -5.99 9.40
C GLN A 139 -44.06 -7.30 8.86
N ARG A 140 -44.56 -8.41 9.41
CA ARG A 140 -44.33 -9.78 8.96
C ARG A 140 -45.34 -10.13 7.87
N PRO A 141 -44.93 -10.42 6.61
CA PRO A 141 -45.81 -11.09 5.66
C PRO A 141 -45.74 -12.62 5.88
N PRO A 142 -46.82 -13.36 5.55
CA PRO A 142 -46.96 -14.77 5.91
C PRO A 142 -46.03 -15.68 5.08
N GLY A 143 -45.57 -16.73 5.74
CA GLY A 143 -44.61 -17.70 5.22
C GLY A 143 -45.21 -18.64 4.17
N ARG A 144 -44.34 -19.09 3.28
CA ARG A 144 -44.52 -20.31 2.49
C ARG A 144 -43.33 -21.22 2.77
N ASP A 145 -43.67 -22.40 3.29
CA ASP A 145 -42.75 -23.46 3.67
C ASP A 145 -41.89 -23.94 2.50
N ALA A 146 -40.68 -24.38 2.90
CA ALA A 146 -39.88 -25.48 2.38
C ALA A 146 -39.72 -25.63 0.85
N VAL A 147 -38.48 -25.87 0.40
CA VAL A 147 -38.03 -27.15 -0.14
C VAL A 147 -36.58 -26.93 -0.65
N PHE A 148 -35.75 -27.96 -0.44
CA PHE A 148 -34.35 -28.13 -0.85
C PHE A 148 -33.29 -27.62 0.11
N GLY A 149 -33.07 -28.43 1.14
CA GLY A 149 -31.75 -28.55 1.75
C GLY A 149 -30.76 -29.20 0.79
N ARG A 150 -29.50 -28.74 0.86
CA ARG A 150 -28.35 -29.59 0.64
C ARG A 150 -27.16 -29.03 1.41
N LYS A 151 -26.72 -29.80 2.41
CA LYS A 151 -25.45 -29.63 3.11
C LYS A 151 -24.32 -29.88 2.11
N THR A 152 -23.38 -28.95 1.99
CA THR A 152 -22.04 -29.23 1.45
C THR A 152 -21.00 -28.70 2.43
N THR A 153 -20.28 -29.68 2.97
CA THR A 153 -19.20 -29.58 3.94
C THR A 153 -17.98 -28.87 3.35
N ALA A 154 -17.42 -27.97 4.16
CA ALA A 154 -16.15 -27.31 3.92
C ALA A 154 -14.99 -28.31 3.80
N ASN A 155 -14.07 -28.07 2.87
CA ASN A 155 -12.74 -28.67 2.92
C ASN A 155 -11.68 -27.56 2.84
N ARG A 156 -10.99 -27.36 3.97
CA ARG A 156 -9.93 -26.37 4.17
C ARG A 156 -8.60 -27.09 3.97
N THR A 157 -7.93 -26.88 2.84
CA THR A 157 -6.53 -27.25 2.68
C THR A 157 -5.65 -26.09 3.15
N ARG A 158 -5.02 -26.24 4.32
CA ARG A 158 -4.00 -25.31 4.84
C ARG A 158 -2.68 -25.57 4.11
N HIS A 159 -2.37 -24.79 3.08
CA HIS A 159 -1.00 -24.67 2.60
C HIS A 159 -0.21 -23.79 3.58
N ARG A 160 0.68 -24.42 4.37
CA ARG A 160 1.70 -23.71 5.13
C ARG A 160 2.77 -23.22 4.15
N HIS A 161 2.82 -21.91 3.91
CA HIS A 161 4.00 -21.29 3.34
C HIS A 161 5.07 -21.14 4.43
N PRO A 162 6.35 -21.44 4.16
CA PRO A 162 7.44 -21.12 5.07
C PRO A 162 7.58 -19.59 5.17
N ALA A 163 7.87 -19.10 6.38
CA ALA A 163 8.07 -17.68 6.65
C ALA A 163 9.23 -17.13 5.80
N GLN A 164 8.95 -16.26 4.84
CA GLN A 164 9.98 -15.52 4.13
C GLN A 164 10.60 -14.47 5.08
N ARG A 165 11.93 -14.49 5.19
CA ARG A 165 12.70 -13.50 5.95
C ARG A 165 12.54 -12.13 5.32
N SER A 166 12.32 -11.12 6.17
CA SER A 166 12.30 -9.71 5.76
C SER A 166 13.64 -9.30 5.14
N PRO A 167 13.66 -8.55 4.03
CA PRO A 167 14.88 -8.01 3.43
C PRO A 167 15.59 -6.96 4.32
N TRP A 168 14.94 -6.54 5.41
CA TRP A 168 15.51 -5.64 6.43
C TRP A 168 16.06 -6.38 7.66
N ALA A 169 16.06 -7.72 7.66
CA ALA A 169 16.63 -8.50 8.74
C ALA A 169 18.16 -8.41 8.73
N ARG A 170 18.78 -8.25 9.92
CA ARG A 170 20.23 -8.37 10.07
C ARG A 170 20.70 -9.74 9.55
N PRO A 171 21.84 -9.82 8.85
CA PRO A 171 22.45 -11.11 8.50
C PRO A 171 22.72 -11.91 9.77
N PRO A 172 22.55 -13.25 9.78
CA PRO A 172 23.08 -14.07 10.85
C PRO A 172 24.60 -13.87 10.91
N GLU A 173 25.14 -13.70 12.12
CA GLU A 173 26.59 -13.70 12.32
C GLU A 173 27.17 -15.03 11.79
N PRO A 174 28.36 -15.02 11.19
CA PRO A 174 28.97 -16.23 10.68
C PRO A 174 29.28 -17.17 11.85
N ASP A 175 28.52 -18.26 11.95
CA ASP A 175 28.86 -19.40 12.81
C ASP A 175 30.24 -19.92 12.40
N GLY A 176 31.19 -19.75 13.31
CA GLY A 176 32.56 -20.17 13.12
C GLY A 176 32.69 -21.68 12.99
N LYS A 177 33.21 -22.14 11.85
CA LYS A 177 34.30 -23.10 11.71
C LYS A 177 34.50 -23.41 10.22
N ALA A 178 35.41 -22.68 9.59
CA ALA A 178 35.99 -23.11 8.33
C ALA A 178 37.07 -24.16 8.65
N ASP A 179 36.78 -25.43 8.34
CA ASP A 179 37.80 -26.49 8.29
C ASP A 179 38.71 -26.19 7.09
N HIS A 180 39.89 -25.63 7.37
CA HIS A 180 40.93 -25.45 6.37
C HIS A 180 41.53 -26.82 6.02
N ARG A 181 41.06 -27.45 4.94
CA ARG A 181 41.82 -28.52 4.29
C ARG A 181 42.97 -27.91 3.51
N HIS A 182 44.16 -28.04 4.07
CA HIS A 182 45.44 -27.93 3.37
C HIS A 182 45.43 -28.85 2.13
N THR A 183 45.56 -28.28 0.93
CA THR A 183 46.06 -29.02 -0.23
C THR A 183 47.58 -28.95 -0.20
N GLU A 184 48.18 -30.05 0.23
CA GLU A 184 49.61 -30.31 0.15
C GLU A 184 50.04 -30.65 -1.29
N ARG A 185 51.18 -30.06 -1.68
CA ARG A 185 52.21 -30.56 -2.61
C ARG A 185 51.99 -30.45 -4.12
N ALA A 186 52.66 -29.44 -4.67
CA ALA A 186 53.38 -29.57 -5.93
C ALA A 186 54.71 -30.34 -5.72
N HIS A 187 55.13 -31.08 -6.76
CA HIS A 187 56.50 -31.40 -7.22
C HIS A 187 56.62 -32.84 -7.75
N PRO A 188 57.60 -33.16 -8.64
CA PRO A 188 58.50 -32.31 -9.41
C PRO A 188 58.22 -32.30 -10.93
#